data_AF-A0A1S3V7Z5-F1
#
_entry.id   AF-A0A1S3V7Z5-F1
#
_cell.length_a   1.000
_cell.length_b   1.000
_cell.length_c   1.000
_cell.angle_alpha   90.00
_cell.angle_beta   90.00
_cell.angle_gamma   90.00
#
_symmetry.space_group_name_H-M   'P 1'
#
loop_
_entity.id
_entity.type
_entity.pdbx_description
1 polymer ?
#
loop_
_entity_poly.entity_id
_entity_poly.type
_entity_poly.pdbx_seq_one_letter_code
_entity_poly.pdbx_strand_id
1 'polypeptide(L)'
;MEPLNQKSIERVVSQKALQMGSSFPCQICVVGFLCGVCLTSLFLAALTSFGTFQFGPILFSTMSMANSSGNSTFPNDISMIARSDCHFKLKETERLWDSRSSRERDNEERVSLLYSAWSAELNESTSGGKEGSSLPNAPHLENCKVKTELYEYLDKRTGTDVFPPWTTWKGSLQTFSVAAFNEQMQKLRHEAASEGAYPPWIAGSDEENYPMTRKVQRDLWIHQHPLNCSSPEVKFLLTDWERLPGFGIGAQIVGMTGLLAIAINEGRVLVTNYYNRADHGGCKGSSRSSWSCYFLPETSRECRQRAFELIKSEDAWRKGIVTSKENYTSKHIWAGPTPRKWGLPWNYLQPTTDLNGTLLASHRKMDRRWWRAQAVRYLMRFPTEYTCNLMNEARHASFGKLAAKVVLESLAGDWPKENSAKARSSDIDEYVWSNQKPWVPRPLLSMHVRMGDKACEMKVVEFEEYMKLADRIRRHFPHLNSIWLSTEMQEVIEKTREYSHWNFYYTKVRRQVKSNMSMAEYEGSLGRETSTNYPLVNFLMATDSDFYVGALGSSWSFLIDGMRNTGGKVMAGYLTVNKDRFW
;
A
#
# COMPACT_ATOMS: atom_id res chain seq x y z
N MET A 1 -42.50 13.11 -23.65
CA MET A 1 -41.57 14.25 -23.51
C MET A 1 -40.57 13.89 -22.43
N GLU A 2 -39.37 13.50 -22.85
CA GLU A 2 -38.22 13.21 -21.99
C GLU A 2 -37.71 14.49 -21.32
N PRO A 3 -37.17 14.44 -20.08
CA PRO A 3 -36.51 15.58 -19.48
C PRO A 3 -35.03 15.64 -19.88
N LEU A 4 -34.64 16.75 -20.49
CA LEU A 4 -33.26 17.13 -20.81
C LEU A 4 -32.44 17.41 -19.53
N ASN A 5 -31.49 16.52 -19.26
CA ASN A 5 -30.06 16.78 -19.03
C ASN A 5 -29.66 18.13 -18.37
N GLN A 6 -29.71 18.22 -17.04
CA GLN A 6 -28.92 19.19 -16.26
C GLN A 6 -27.48 18.68 -16.11
N LYS A 7 -26.63 19.03 -17.09
CA LYS A 7 -25.16 18.94 -16.98
C LYS A 7 -24.54 20.29 -17.35
N SER A 8 -24.54 21.23 -16.42
CA SER A 8 -23.49 22.25 -16.35
C SER A 8 -23.56 22.97 -15.01
N ILE A 9 -22.40 23.41 -14.54
CA ILE A 9 -22.17 24.27 -13.36
C ILE A 9 -22.11 23.52 -12.01
N GLU A 10 -21.12 22.63 -11.87
CA GLU A 10 -20.40 22.47 -10.60
C GLU A 10 -18.89 22.45 -10.91
N ARG A 11 -18.34 23.64 -11.17
CA ARG A 11 -16.89 23.89 -11.15
C ARG A 11 -16.65 25.20 -10.40
N VAL A 12 -16.96 25.20 -9.12
CA VAL A 12 -16.44 26.21 -8.19
C VAL A 12 -15.10 25.68 -7.69
N VAL A 13 -14.04 26.09 -8.38
CA VAL A 13 -12.67 25.98 -7.88
C VAL A 13 -12.58 26.90 -6.66
N SER A 14 -12.19 26.35 -5.51
CA SER A 14 -11.95 27.14 -4.29
C SER A 14 -10.97 28.28 -4.60
N GLN A 15 -11.31 29.51 -4.27
CA GLN A 15 -10.43 30.69 -4.45
C GLN A 15 -9.06 30.50 -3.78
N LYS A 16 -8.95 29.64 -2.76
CA LYS A 16 -7.65 29.25 -2.16
C LYS A 16 -6.79 28.36 -3.07
N ALA A 17 -7.38 27.53 -3.93
CA ALA A 17 -6.64 26.68 -4.88
C ALA A 17 -5.98 27.48 -6.01
N LEU A 18 -6.55 28.63 -6.38
CA LEU A 18 -5.96 29.56 -7.35
C LEU A 18 -4.77 30.34 -6.76
N GLN A 19 -4.75 30.59 -5.44
CA GLN A 19 -3.62 31.22 -4.76
C GLN A 19 -2.43 30.26 -4.53
N MET A 20 -2.61 28.95 -4.73
CA MET A 20 -1.58 27.92 -4.50
C MET A 20 -0.87 27.43 -5.77
N GLY A 21 -1.13 28.05 -6.93
CA GLY A 21 -0.62 27.60 -8.23
C GLY A 21 0.32 28.57 -8.94
N SER A 22 1.49 28.88 -8.36
CA SER A 22 2.51 29.70 -9.04
C SER A 22 3.69 28.86 -9.56
N SER A 23 3.41 27.77 -10.28
CA SER A 23 4.45 26.94 -10.93
C SER A 23 4.38 27.06 -12.45
N PHE A 24 5.55 27.15 -13.11
CA PHE A 24 5.72 27.27 -14.57
C PHE A 24 4.92 26.22 -15.40
N PRO A 25 4.68 24.97 -14.94
CA PRO A 25 3.82 24.01 -15.64
C PRO A 25 2.33 24.40 -15.68
N CYS A 26 1.84 25.12 -14.65
CA CYS A 26 0.45 25.59 -14.61
C CYS A 26 0.21 26.70 -15.64
N GLN A 27 1.20 27.54 -15.93
CA GLN A 27 1.06 28.60 -16.94
C GLN A 27 0.87 28.03 -18.34
N ILE A 28 1.55 26.92 -18.70
CA ILE A 28 1.38 26.28 -20.00
C ILE A 28 -0.04 25.69 -20.15
N CYS A 29 -0.59 25.09 -19.08
CA CYS A 29 -1.96 24.58 -19.09
C CYS A 29 -3.02 25.70 -19.15
N VAL A 30 -2.78 26.83 -18.47
CA VAL A 30 -3.67 27.99 -18.49
C VAL A 30 -3.63 28.71 -19.83
N VAL A 31 -2.46 28.87 -20.45
CA VAL A 31 -2.32 29.47 -21.79
C VAL A 31 -2.94 28.58 -22.87
N GLY A 32 -2.74 27.25 -22.79
CA GLY A 32 -3.40 26.30 -23.70
C GLY A 32 -4.92 26.29 -23.56
N PHE A 33 -5.44 26.46 -22.35
CA PHE A 33 -6.88 26.56 -22.09
C PHE A 33 -7.46 27.90 -22.57
N LEU A 34 -6.77 29.03 -22.32
CA LEU A 34 -7.22 30.35 -22.76
C LEU A 34 -7.17 30.52 -24.29
N CYS A 35 -6.15 29.98 -24.96
CA CYS A 35 -6.10 29.97 -26.43
C CYS A 35 -7.23 29.10 -27.03
N GLY A 36 -7.57 27.98 -26.39
CA GLY A 36 -8.71 27.13 -26.79
C GLY A 36 -10.06 27.81 -26.58
N VAL A 37 -10.25 28.51 -25.46
CA VAL A 37 -11.49 29.24 -25.15
C VAL A 37 -11.67 30.42 -26.10
N CYS A 38 -10.62 31.19 -26.41
CA CYS A 38 -10.69 32.31 -27.37
C CYS A 38 -11.01 31.86 -28.80
N LEU A 39 -10.53 30.69 -29.24
CA LEU A 39 -10.90 30.13 -30.54
C LEU A 39 -12.36 29.69 -30.54
N THR A 40 -12.86 29.02 -29.49
CA THR A 40 -14.26 28.59 -29.43
C THR A 40 -15.25 29.75 -29.27
N SER A 41 -14.88 30.83 -28.57
CA SER A 41 -15.73 32.02 -28.42
C SER A 41 -15.77 32.86 -29.70
N LEU A 42 -14.70 32.90 -30.50
CA LEU A 42 -14.71 33.50 -31.84
C LEU A 42 -15.64 32.73 -32.81
N PHE A 43 -15.69 31.40 -32.72
CA PHE A 43 -16.62 30.60 -33.54
C PHE A 43 -18.07 30.61 -33.04
N LEU A 44 -18.31 30.76 -31.73
CA LEU A 44 -19.68 30.89 -31.19
C LEU A 44 -20.27 32.30 -31.38
N ALA A 45 -19.45 33.35 -31.30
CA ALA A 45 -19.92 34.73 -31.47
C ALA A 45 -20.36 35.05 -32.92
N ALA A 46 -19.91 34.27 -33.90
CA ALA A 46 -20.34 34.40 -35.30
C ALA A 46 -21.71 33.75 -35.61
N LEU A 47 -22.28 32.95 -34.69
CA LEU A 47 -23.46 32.12 -34.97
C LEU A 47 -24.71 32.45 -34.14
N THR A 48 -24.69 33.50 -33.31
CA THR A 48 -25.87 33.96 -32.57
C THR A 48 -26.01 35.47 -32.61
N SER A 49 -26.17 36.04 -33.81
CA SER A 49 -27.02 37.23 -33.95
C SER A 49 -28.43 36.71 -34.24
N PHE A 50 -29.37 36.92 -33.31
CA PHE A 50 -30.84 37.01 -33.49
C PHE A 50 -31.53 36.79 -32.13
N GLY A 51 -32.24 37.81 -31.65
CA GLY A 51 -33.42 37.65 -30.80
C GLY A 51 -33.29 37.90 -29.29
N THR A 52 -33.59 39.13 -28.86
CA THR A 52 -33.91 39.57 -27.49
C THR A 52 -35.34 39.16 -27.07
N PHE A 53 -35.58 38.77 -25.80
CA PHE A 53 -36.81 39.06 -25.04
C PHE A 53 -36.60 38.98 -23.51
N GLN A 54 -37.31 39.83 -22.77
CA GLN A 54 -37.17 40.19 -21.35
C GLN A 54 -38.49 39.94 -20.56
N PHE A 55 -38.40 40.02 -19.22
CA PHE A 55 -39.43 40.09 -18.13
C PHE A 55 -39.75 38.75 -17.44
N GLY A 56 -39.86 38.61 -16.10
CA GLY A 56 -39.84 39.48 -14.91
C GLY A 56 -40.08 38.62 -13.62
N PRO A 57 -40.00 39.14 -12.37
CA PRO A 57 -39.78 38.36 -11.14
C PRO A 57 -41.04 38.09 -10.28
N ILE A 58 -41.02 37.06 -9.42
CA ILE A 58 -42.04 36.80 -8.37
C ILE A 58 -41.37 36.45 -7.03
N LEU A 59 -42.00 36.95 -5.95
CA LEU A 59 -41.57 37.14 -4.56
C LEU A 59 -41.74 35.94 -3.59
N PHE A 60 -41.07 36.07 -2.43
CA PHE A 60 -41.01 35.24 -1.23
C PHE A 60 -42.32 35.18 -0.40
N SER A 61 -42.48 34.12 0.40
CA SER A 61 -43.18 34.17 1.70
C SER A 61 -42.65 33.12 2.70
N THR A 62 -42.46 33.59 3.93
CA THR A 62 -42.06 32.89 5.17
C THR A 62 -43.29 32.55 6.01
N MET A 63 -43.23 31.48 6.82
CA MET A 63 -44.16 31.27 7.95
C MET A 63 -43.44 30.73 9.19
N SER A 64 -44.03 31.07 10.33
CA SER A 64 -43.50 31.24 11.68
C SER A 64 -43.67 30.04 12.64
N MET A 65 -42.98 30.14 13.79
CA MET A 65 -42.94 29.24 14.95
C MET A 65 -44.26 29.06 15.73
N ALA A 66 -44.34 27.96 16.49
CA ALA A 66 -45.10 27.85 17.74
C ALA A 66 -44.36 26.97 18.78
N ASN A 67 -44.29 27.47 20.02
CA ASN A 67 -43.73 26.87 21.24
C ASN A 67 -44.74 25.96 21.95
N SER A 68 -44.26 25.00 22.75
CA SER A 68 -44.90 24.66 24.03
C SER A 68 -43.85 24.24 25.07
N SER A 69 -44.00 24.78 26.28
CA SER A 69 -43.19 24.58 27.47
C SER A 69 -43.97 23.74 28.49
N GLY A 70 -43.25 22.99 29.34
CA GLY A 70 -43.82 22.28 30.50
C GLY A 70 -42.75 22.07 31.58
N ASN A 71 -42.86 22.86 32.66
CA ASN A 71 -42.07 22.75 33.90
C ASN A 71 -42.58 21.62 34.81
N SER A 72 -41.70 21.04 35.61
CA SER A 72 -41.94 20.85 37.05
C SER A 72 -40.64 20.60 37.82
N THR A 73 -40.62 21.05 39.06
CA THR A 73 -39.46 21.28 39.94
C THR A 73 -39.71 20.58 41.29
N PHE A 74 -38.67 19.93 41.85
CA PHE A 74 -38.31 19.50 43.23
C PHE A 74 -39.34 19.40 44.40
N PRO A 75 -39.04 18.58 45.44
CA PRO A 75 -38.36 19.15 46.62
C PRO A 75 -37.26 18.28 47.29
N ASN A 76 -36.22 18.95 47.80
CA ASN A 76 -35.35 18.54 48.91
C ASN A 76 -36.12 18.70 50.24
N ASP A 77 -35.80 17.90 51.29
CA ASP A 77 -35.36 18.46 52.59
C ASP A 77 -34.97 17.46 53.72
N ILE A 78 -34.00 17.91 54.55
CA ILE A 78 -33.74 17.66 56.00
C ILE A 78 -32.72 16.58 56.49
N SER A 79 -31.48 17.09 56.72
CA SER A 79 -30.67 17.22 57.96
C SER A 79 -29.99 16.07 58.76
N MET A 80 -28.67 16.30 58.98
CA MET A 80 -27.81 16.17 60.18
C MET A 80 -27.87 14.96 61.14
N ILE A 81 -26.79 14.15 61.17
CA ILE A 81 -26.20 13.56 62.40
C ILE A 81 -24.65 13.63 62.32
N ALA A 82 -24.03 13.81 63.49
CA ALA A 82 -22.70 14.31 63.82
C ALA A 82 -21.45 13.58 63.26
N ARG A 83 -20.37 14.38 63.20
CA ARG A 83 -18.94 14.02 63.11
C ARG A 83 -18.53 12.85 64.01
N SER A 84 -17.85 11.86 63.46
CA SER A 84 -16.61 11.28 64.01
C SER A 84 -15.92 10.38 62.95
N ASP A 85 -14.59 10.54 62.85
CA ASP A 85 -13.60 9.71 62.17
C ASP A 85 -13.73 9.38 60.68
N CYS A 86 -13.12 10.24 59.85
CA CYS A 86 -12.80 9.95 58.46
C CYS A 86 -11.30 10.13 58.15
N HIS A 87 -10.41 9.66 59.04
CA HIS A 87 -8.96 9.77 58.86
C HIS A 87 -8.25 8.46 58.45
N PHE A 88 -8.99 7.35 58.32
CA PHE A 88 -8.41 6.04 58.00
C PHE A 88 -8.51 5.64 56.52
N LYS A 89 -9.45 6.18 55.74
CA LYS A 89 -9.63 5.84 54.31
C LYS A 89 -8.70 6.61 53.35
N LEU A 90 -8.11 7.72 53.78
CA LEU A 90 -7.26 8.55 52.91
C LEU A 90 -5.86 7.94 52.71
N LYS A 91 -5.23 7.43 53.79
CA LYS A 91 -3.92 6.76 53.74
C LYS A 91 -3.93 5.42 53.00
N GLU A 92 -5.03 4.68 53.07
CA GLU A 92 -5.17 3.40 52.37
C GLU A 92 -5.38 3.62 50.86
N THR A 93 -6.12 4.67 50.49
CA THR A 93 -6.30 5.10 49.08
C THR A 93 -5.01 5.69 48.50
N GLU A 94 -4.25 6.48 49.27
CA GLU A 94 -2.91 6.97 48.90
C GLU A 94 -1.91 5.82 48.72
N ARG A 95 -1.87 4.85 49.64
CA ARG A 95 -1.00 3.65 49.49
C ARG A 95 -1.38 2.79 48.29
N LEU A 96 -2.68 2.67 47.98
CA LEU A 96 -3.14 1.94 46.80
C LEU A 96 -2.76 2.68 45.50
N TRP A 97 -2.87 4.01 45.51
CA TRP A 97 -2.47 4.87 44.39
C TRP A 97 -0.95 4.86 44.19
N ASP A 98 -0.16 4.92 45.27
CA ASP A 98 1.29 4.82 45.23
C ASP A 98 1.74 3.44 44.74
N SER A 99 1.12 2.36 45.24
CA SER A 99 1.40 1.00 44.76
C SER A 99 1.02 0.82 43.28
N ARG A 100 -0.08 1.41 42.83
CA ARG A 100 -0.50 1.37 41.43
C ARG A 100 0.44 2.18 40.54
N SER A 101 0.83 3.38 40.97
CA SER A 101 1.80 4.23 40.26
C SER A 101 3.19 3.62 40.22
N SER A 102 3.58 2.85 41.24
CA SER A 102 4.85 2.13 41.29
C SER A 102 4.85 0.94 40.33
N ARG A 103 3.74 0.20 40.23
CA ARG A 103 3.59 -0.92 39.28
C ARG A 103 3.49 -0.42 37.83
N GLU A 104 2.80 0.69 37.59
CA GLU A 104 2.73 1.32 36.26
C GLU A 104 4.12 1.81 35.82
N ARG A 105 4.91 2.41 36.72
CA ARG A 105 6.30 2.80 36.45
C ARG A 105 7.22 1.60 36.18
N ASP A 106 7.13 0.55 36.99
CA ASP A 106 7.90 -0.70 36.80
C ASP A 106 7.57 -1.34 35.43
N ASN A 107 6.29 -1.36 35.05
CA ASN A 107 5.88 -1.87 33.74
C ASN A 107 6.41 -1.01 32.57
N GLU A 108 6.41 0.32 32.69
CA GLU A 108 6.98 1.20 31.65
C GLU A 108 8.50 1.03 31.50
N GLU A 109 9.21 0.81 32.61
CA GLU A 109 10.64 0.51 32.61
C GLU A 109 10.92 -0.82 31.91
N ARG A 110 10.16 -1.87 32.22
CA ARG A 110 10.25 -3.18 31.57
C ARG A 110 9.96 -3.12 30.07
N VAL A 111 8.93 -2.38 29.67
CA VAL A 111 8.62 -2.13 28.24
C VAL A 111 9.77 -1.43 27.55
N SER A 112 10.35 -0.41 28.19
CA SER A 112 11.48 0.34 27.65
C SER A 112 12.72 -0.54 27.52
N LEU A 113 13.01 -1.38 28.51
CA LEU A 113 14.12 -2.33 28.49
C LEU A 113 13.98 -3.35 27.35
N LEU A 114 12.79 -3.97 27.19
CA LEU A 114 12.54 -4.94 26.12
C LEU A 114 12.60 -4.28 24.74
N TYR A 115 12.02 -3.08 24.60
CA TYR A 115 12.13 -2.30 23.36
C TYR A 115 13.59 -2.01 23.00
N SER A 116 14.39 -1.56 23.96
CA SER A 116 15.81 -1.27 23.75
C SER A 116 16.63 -2.51 23.44
N ALA A 117 16.31 -3.66 24.05
CA ALA A 117 16.97 -4.92 23.73
C ALA A 117 16.69 -5.36 22.28
N TRP A 118 15.44 -5.26 21.81
CA TRP A 118 15.11 -5.49 20.41
C TRP A 118 15.71 -4.45 19.47
N SER A 119 15.85 -3.19 19.89
CA SER A 119 16.57 -2.16 19.12
C SER A 119 18.04 -2.55 18.91
N ALA A 120 18.69 -3.11 19.93
CA ALA A 120 20.07 -3.58 19.84
C ALA A 120 20.18 -4.78 18.87
N GLU A 121 19.27 -5.75 18.95
CA GLU A 121 19.24 -6.90 18.04
C GLU A 121 19.02 -6.49 16.58
N LEU A 122 18.11 -5.54 16.34
CA LEU A 122 17.85 -5.01 15.00
C LEU A 122 19.13 -4.37 14.41
N ASN A 123 19.92 -3.66 15.22
CA ASN A 123 21.19 -3.06 14.79
C ASN A 123 22.34 -4.09 14.67
N GLU A 124 22.36 -5.14 15.49
CA GLU A 124 23.37 -6.22 15.43
C GLU A 124 23.13 -7.19 14.25
N SER A 125 21.92 -7.23 13.67
CA SER A 125 21.54 -8.14 12.57
C SER A 125 22.35 -8.00 11.27
N THR A 126 23.28 -7.04 11.17
CA THR A 126 24.36 -7.06 10.17
C THR A 126 25.37 -8.21 10.37
N SER A 127 25.34 -8.91 11.51
CA SER A 127 26.14 -10.09 11.81
C SER A 127 25.38 -11.06 12.72
N GLY A 128 24.78 -12.10 12.12
CA GLY A 128 24.38 -13.37 12.76
C GLY A 128 23.70 -13.31 14.14
N GLY A 129 22.39 -13.55 14.17
CA GLY A 129 21.60 -13.64 15.41
C GLY A 129 22.24 -14.58 16.44
N LYS A 130 22.47 -14.06 17.65
CA LYS A 130 22.93 -14.85 18.79
C LYS A 130 21.80 -15.75 19.27
N GLU A 131 21.87 -17.02 18.89
CA GLU A 131 21.21 -18.09 19.62
C GLU A 131 21.81 -18.16 21.03
N GLY A 132 21.10 -17.65 22.04
CA GLY A 132 21.51 -17.79 23.44
C GLY A 132 21.00 -16.75 24.43
N SER A 133 20.30 -15.69 24.01
CA SER A 133 19.76 -14.71 24.96
C SER A 133 18.39 -15.15 25.52
N SER A 134 18.13 -14.84 26.79
CA SER A 134 16.83 -14.94 27.46
C SER A 134 15.81 -13.90 26.97
N LEU A 135 16.01 -13.36 25.76
CA LEU A 135 15.22 -12.28 25.19
C LEU A 135 13.93 -12.86 24.56
N PRO A 136 12.74 -12.38 24.94
CA PRO A 136 11.50 -12.75 24.30
C PRO A 136 11.53 -12.44 22.80
N ASN A 137 10.86 -13.26 21.99
CA ASN A 137 10.74 -13.03 20.55
C ASN A 137 10.05 -11.69 20.27
N ALA A 138 10.52 -10.96 19.27
CA ALA A 138 9.92 -9.73 18.77
C ALA A 138 8.89 -10.04 17.67
N PRO A 139 7.58 -10.14 17.98
CA PRO A 139 6.60 -10.67 17.03
C PRO A 139 6.36 -9.74 15.82
N HIS A 140 6.73 -8.46 15.93
CA HIS A 140 6.64 -7.47 14.85
C HIS A 140 7.85 -7.46 13.91
N LEU A 141 8.88 -8.27 14.17
CA LEU A 141 10.09 -8.38 13.35
C LEU A 141 10.13 -9.70 12.57
N GLU A 142 10.69 -9.64 11.37
CA GLU A 142 10.97 -10.81 10.54
C GLU A 142 12.46 -11.16 10.55
N ASN A 143 12.79 -12.44 10.47
CA ASN A 143 14.12 -12.86 10.07
C ASN A 143 14.28 -12.68 8.55
N CYS A 144 14.78 -11.51 8.16
CA CYS A 144 14.83 -11.10 6.76
C CYS A 144 15.73 -11.97 5.89
N LYS A 145 16.79 -12.54 6.45
CA LYS A 145 17.68 -13.47 5.73
C LYS A 145 16.94 -14.77 5.40
N VAL A 146 16.34 -15.42 6.41
CA VAL A 146 15.59 -16.68 6.23
C VAL A 146 14.40 -16.48 5.29
N LYS A 147 13.66 -15.36 5.42
CA LYS A 147 12.57 -15.02 4.48
C LYS A 147 13.05 -14.87 3.05
N THR A 148 14.20 -14.22 2.83
CA THR A 148 14.76 -14.02 1.49
C THR A 148 15.19 -15.35 0.88
N GLU A 149 15.86 -16.22 1.63
CA GLU A 149 16.22 -17.58 1.19
C GLU A 149 14.98 -18.39 0.80
N LEU A 150 13.92 -18.32 1.61
CA LEU A 150 12.62 -18.94 1.30
C LEU A 150 12.02 -18.37 0.00
N TYR A 151 12.01 -17.06 -0.17
CA TYR A 151 11.46 -16.44 -1.38
C TYR A 151 12.23 -16.80 -2.63
N GLU A 152 13.56 -16.84 -2.57
CA GLU A 152 14.38 -17.31 -3.68
C GLU A 152 14.09 -18.77 -4.02
N TYR A 153 13.93 -19.62 -3.00
CA TYR A 153 13.57 -21.02 -3.20
C TYR A 153 12.19 -21.15 -3.87
N LEU A 154 11.21 -20.35 -3.44
CA LEU A 154 9.87 -20.33 -4.01
C LEU A 154 9.82 -19.69 -5.41
N ASP A 155 10.78 -18.85 -5.78
CA ASP A 155 10.84 -18.19 -7.09
C ASP A 155 11.63 -18.99 -8.14
N LYS A 156 12.35 -20.05 -7.74
CA LYS A 156 13.16 -20.91 -8.63
C LYS A 156 12.36 -22.09 -9.18
N ARG A 157 12.68 -22.49 -10.42
CA ARG A 157 12.28 -23.81 -10.96
C ARG A 157 13.08 -24.91 -10.29
N THR A 158 12.44 -26.02 -9.95
CA THR A 158 13.12 -27.21 -9.42
C THR A 158 13.17 -28.31 -10.47
N GLY A 159 14.35 -28.83 -10.82
CA GLY A 159 14.49 -29.88 -11.85
C GLY A 159 14.18 -29.43 -13.29
N THR A 160 14.23 -30.36 -14.24
CA THR A 160 14.13 -30.07 -15.69
C THR A 160 12.72 -29.75 -16.17
N ASP A 161 11.68 -30.19 -15.45
CA ASP A 161 10.27 -30.02 -15.84
C ASP A 161 9.33 -29.64 -14.68
N VAL A 162 9.83 -29.46 -13.45
CA VAL A 162 8.94 -29.19 -12.31
C VAL A 162 8.73 -27.69 -12.16
N PHE A 163 7.46 -27.29 -12.17
CA PHE A 163 7.02 -26.00 -11.67
C PHE A 163 7.59 -25.74 -10.26
N PRO A 164 7.65 -24.48 -9.78
CA PRO A 164 8.17 -24.19 -8.46
C PRO A 164 7.53 -25.01 -7.34
N PRO A 165 8.20 -25.15 -6.18
CA PRO A 165 7.72 -25.99 -5.07
C PRO A 165 6.28 -25.72 -4.64
N TRP A 166 5.85 -24.46 -4.68
CA TRP A 166 4.48 -24.06 -4.36
C TRP A 166 3.41 -24.57 -5.34
N THR A 167 3.81 -25.14 -6.47
CA THR A 167 2.86 -25.84 -7.33
C THR A 167 2.43 -27.22 -6.81
N THR A 168 3.16 -27.74 -5.83
CA THR A 168 2.88 -29.06 -5.23
C THR A 168 2.05 -28.98 -3.95
N TRP A 169 1.79 -27.77 -3.43
CA TRP A 169 1.06 -27.54 -2.18
C TRP A 169 0.13 -26.32 -2.25
N LYS A 170 -1.06 -26.42 -1.68
CA LYS A 170 -1.98 -25.29 -1.49
C LYS A 170 -1.61 -24.53 -0.20
N GLY A 171 -0.62 -23.64 -0.24
CA GLY A 171 -0.32 -22.75 0.89
C GLY A 171 1.14 -22.29 0.99
N SER A 172 1.43 -21.47 2.00
CA SER A 172 2.75 -20.88 2.27
C SER A 172 3.67 -21.76 3.14
N LEU A 173 3.18 -22.90 3.63
CA LEU A 173 3.99 -23.84 4.42
C LEU A 173 4.90 -24.63 3.48
N GLN A 174 6.20 -24.73 3.82
CA GLN A 174 7.13 -25.66 3.15
C GLN A 174 6.62 -27.10 3.26
N THR A 175 7.16 -28.08 2.55
CA THR A 175 6.77 -29.47 2.80
C THR A 175 7.34 -29.92 4.15
N PHE A 176 6.48 -30.22 5.15
CA PHE A 176 6.97 -30.86 6.38
C PHE A 176 7.62 -32.18 6.00
N SER A 177 8.86 -32.41 6.44
CA SER A 177 9.51 -33.71 6.33
C SER A 177 8.83 -34.67 7.33
N VAL A 178 7.64 -35.18 6.99
CA VAL A 178 7.17 -36.41 7.64
C VAL A 178 8.02 -37.52 7.02
N ALA A 179 8.95 -38.04 7.79
CA ALA A 179 9.64 -39.29 7.50
C ALA A 179 8.63 -40.46 7.53
N ALA A 180 7.71 -40.49 6.55
CA ALA A 180 6.78 -41.56 6.18
C ALA A 180 5.77 -41.01 5.15
N PHE A 181 6.17 -40.83 3.89
CA PHE A 181 5.21 -40.57 2.81
C PHE A 181 5.43 -41.56 1.66
N ASN A 182 4.48 -42.47 1.48
CA ASN A 182 4.46 -43.50 0.45
C ASN A 182 4.53 -42.91 -0.98
N GLU A 183 5.24 -43.59 -1.88
CA GLU A 183 5.41 -43.27 -3.32
C GLU A 183 4.08 -43.01 -4.07
N GLN A 184 2.99 -43.60 -3.60
CA GLN A 184 1.65 -43.44 -4.16
C GLN A 184 1.09 -42.01 -4.03
N MET A 185 1.49 -41.26 -2.99
CA MET A 185 1.09 -39.85 -2.80
C MET A 185 1.96 -38.85 -3.58
N GLN A 186 3.21 -39.19 -3.92
CA GLN A 186 4.01 -38.39 -4.86
C GLN A 186 3.36 -38.38 -6.25
N LYS A 187 2.82 -39.52 -6.69
CA LYS A 187 2.09 -39.65 -7.96
C LYS A 187 0.79 -38.82 -7.97
N LEU A 188 0.01 -38.88 -6.88
CA LEU A 188 -1.19 -38.05 -6.69
C LEU A 188 -0.88 -36.55 -6.57
N ARG A 189 0.26 -36.16 -5.97
CA ARG A 189 0.71 -34.75 -5.91
C ARG A 189 1.09 -34.20 -7.28
N HIS A 190 1.73 -35.01 -8.13
CA HIS A 190 2.06 -34.59 -9.50
C HIS A 190 0.79 -34.39 -10.35
N GLU A 191 -0.22 -35.24 -10.19
CA GLU A 191 -1.51 -35.09 -10.87
C GLU A 191 -2.31 -33.88 -10.35
N ALA A 192 -2.37 -33.66 -9.03
CA ALA A 192 -3.08 -32.54 -8.41
C ALA A 192 -2.43 -31.16 -8.62
N ALA A 193 -1.10 -31.11 -8.82
CA ALA A 193 -0.35 -29.88 -9.10
C ALA A 193 -0.73 -29.22 -10.45
N SER A 194 -1.29 -29.99 -11.38
CA SER A 194 -1.61 -29.53 -12.73
C SER A 194 -2.77 -28.52 -12.76
N GLU A 195 -3.77 -28.66 -11.88
CA GLU A 195 -5.02 -27.88 -11.93
C GLU A 195 -5.21 -26.84 -10.81
N GLY A 196 -4.48 -26.91 -9.68
CA GLY A 196 -4.92 -26.23 -8.44
C GLY A 196 -3.88 -25.47 -7.62
N ALA A 197 -2.69 -25.21 -8.16
CA ALA A 197 -1.60 -24.67 -7.35
C ALA A 197 -1.38 -23.17 -7.54
N TYR A 198 -1.30 -22.44 -6.43
CA TYR A 198 -1.43 -20.99 -6.39
C TYR A 198 -0.13 -20.31 -5.96
N PRO A 199 0.23 -19.15 -6.55
CA PRO A 199 1.44 -18.46 -6.17
C PRO A 199 1.43 -18.01 -4.70
N PRO A 200 2.49 -18.27 -3.92
CA PRO A 200 2.50 -18.11 -2.46
C PRO A 200 2.53 -16.63 -2.02
N TRP A 201 2.80 -15.70 -2.95
CA TRP A 201 2.70 -14.26 -2.70
C TRP A 201 1.27 -13.70 -2.81
N ILE A 202 0.28 -14.54 -3.13
CA ILE A 202 -1.13 -14.17 -3.18
C ILE A 202 -1.84 -14.64 -1.91
N ALA A 203 -2.31 -13.67 -1.14
CA ALA A 203 -3.14 -13.92 0.03
C ALA A 203 -4.64 -13.98 -0.34
N GLY A 204 -5.42 -14.73 0.42
CA GLY A 204 -6.87 -14.88 0.23
C GLY A 204 -7.27 -15.82 -0.91
N SER A 205 -8.55 -16.16 -0.94
CA SER A 205 -9.30 -16.93 -1.95
C SER A 205 -9.49 -16.16 -3.27
N ASP A 206 -10.02 -16.81 -4.32
CA ASP A 206 -10.29 -16.10 -5.57
C ASP A 206 -11.45 -15.11 -5.40
N GLU A 207 -12.34 -15.37 -4.44
CA GLU A 207 -13.47 -14.54 -4.03
C GLU A 207 -13.03 -13.29 -3.24
N GLU A 208 -11.91 -13.39 -2.52
CA GLU A 208 -11.32 -12.27 -1.75
C GLU A 208 -10.40 -11.38 -2.60
N ASN A 209 -10.13 -11.79 -3.85
CA ASN A 209 -9.24 -11.12 -4.79
C ASN A 209 -9.97 -10.61 -6.03
N TYR A 210 -9.29 -9.78 -6.82
CA TYR A 210 -9.74 -9.47 -8.16
C TYR A 210 -9.87 -10.76 -9.00
N PRO A 211 -10.84 -10.80 -9.94
CA PRO A 211 -11.08 -11.99 -10.75
C PRO A 211 -9.80 -12.50 -11.40
N MET A 212 -9.59 -13.82 -11.31
CA MET A 212 -8.47 -14.56 -11.90
C MET A 212 -7.08 -14.22 -11.34
N THR A 213 -6.96 -13.49 -10.22
CA THR A 213 -5.65 -13.07 -9.69
C THR A 213 -4.67 -14.24 -9.59
N ARG A 214 -5.03 -15.36 -8.95
CA ARG A 214 -4.09 -16.47 -8.78
C ARG A 214 -3.65 -17.10 -10.10
N LYS A 215 -4.58 -17.28 -11.04
CA LYS A 215 -4.30 -17.79 -12.39
C LYS A 215 -3.35 -16.87 -13.15
N VAL A 216 -3.66 -15.57 -13.17
CA VAL A 216 -2.84 -14.57 -13.87
C VAL A 216 -1.43 -14.53 -13.29
N GLN A 217 -1.29 -14.57 -11.96
CA GLN A 217 0.01 -14.52 -11.30
C GLN A 217 0.86 -15.76 -11.61
N ARG A 218 0.23 -16.95 -11.66
CA ARG A 218 0.88 -18.19 -12.13
C ARG A 218 1.32 -18.04 -13.59
N ASP A 219 0.43 -17.60 -14.47
CA ASP A 219 0.70 -17.48 -15.91
C ASP A 219 1.79 -16.43 -16.21
N LEU A 220 1.80 -15.31 -15.48
CA LEU A 220 2.85 -14.28 -15.58
C LEU A 220 4.20 -14.84 -15.17
N TRP A 221 4.25 -15.59 -14.07
CA TRP A 221 5.48 -16.21 -13.62
C TRP A 221 6.01 -17.23 -14.65
N ILE A 222 5.14 -18.09 -15.19
CA ILE A 222 5.52 -19.07 -16.24
C ILE A 222 6.06 -18.37 -17.48
N HIS A 223 5.34 -17.33 -17.94
CA HIS A 223 5.74 -16.53 -19.12
C HIS A 223 7.10 -15.90 -18.93
N GLN A 224 7.36 -15.36 -17.75
CA GLN A 224 8.61 -14.68 -17.43
C GLN A 224 9.75 -15.64 -17.12
N HIS A 225 9.49 -16.91 -16.79
CA HIS A 225 10.53 -17.90 -16.43
C HIS A 225 10.50 -19.08 -17.40
N PRO A 226 10.88 -18.89 -18.69
CA PRO A 226 10.97 -20.00 -19.64
C PRO A 226 12.01 -21.04 -19.19
N LEU A 227 11.82 -22.31 -19.57
CA LEU A 227 12.73 -23.41 -19.21
C LEU A 227 14.14 -23.22 -19.79
N ASN A 228 14.22 -22.73 -21.02
CA ASN A 228 15.47 -22.48 -21.72
C ASN A 228 15.48 -21.05 -22.28
N CYS A 229 16.12 -20.14 -21.55
CA CYS A 229 16.29 -18.75 -21.95
C CYS A 229 17.10 -18.58 -23.25
N SER A 230 17.90 -19.58 -23.63
CA SER A 230 18.69 -19.57 -24.87
C SER A 230 17.93 -20.11 -26.08
N SER A 231 16.68 -20.59 -25.91
CA SER A 231 15.85 -21.05 -27.02
C SER A 231 15.62 -19.91 -28.03
N PRO A 232 15.69 -20.17 -29.34
CA PRO A 232 15.44 -19.15 -30.37
C PRO A 232 14.00 -18.61 -30.37
N GLU A 233 13.07 -19.31 -29.71
CA GLU A 233 11.67 -18.88 -29.56
C GLU A 233 11.49 -17.83 -28.45
N VAL A 234 12.43 -17.73 -27.52
CA VAL A 234 12.36 -16.77 -26.41
C VAL A 234 12.81 -15.41 -26.91
N LYS A 235 11.90 -14.44 -26.83
CA LYS A 235 12.13 -13.04 -27.17
C LYS A 235 12.17 -12.21 -25.90
N PHE A 236 12.88 -11.09 -25.94
CA PHE A 236 13.06 -10.22 -24.79
C PHE A 236 12.58 -8.80 -25.07
N LEU A 237 12.07 -8.15 -24.03
CA LEU A 237 11.89 -6.70 -23.95
C LEU A 237 12.79 -6.22 -22.81
N LEU A 238 13.94 -5.62 -23.14
CA LEU A 238 14.89 -5.12 -22.15
C LEU A 238 14.77 -3.61 -22.02
N THR A 239 14.56 -3.12 -20.79
CA THR A 239 14.26 -1.70 -20.60
C THR A 239 14.71 -1.15 -19.23
N ASP A 240 15.10 0.11 -19.24
CA ASP A 240 15.26 0.91 -18.02
C ASP A 240 13.90 1.34 -17.49
N TRP A 241 13.84 1.57 -16.17
CA TRP A 241 12.70 2.26 -15.58
C TRP A 241 12.58 3.69 -16.11
N GLU A 242 11.39 4.26 -16.00
CA GLU A 242 11.16 5.65 -16.40
C GLU A 242 12.01 6.62 -15.56
N ARG A 243 12.64 7.62 -16.19
CA ARG A 243 13.61 8.53 -15.57
C ARG A 243 13.28 10.00 -15.71
N LEU A 244 12.22 10.35 -16.45
CA LEU A 244 11.87 11.74 -16.69
C LEU A 244 11.73 12.53 -15.37
N PRO A 245 12.39 13.70 -15.26
CA PRO A 245 12.23 14.58 -14.11
C PRO A 245 10.76 14.90 -13.86
N GLY A 246 10.34 14.93 -12.58
CA GLY A 246 8.96 15.15 -12.18
C GLY A 246 8.11 13.89 -12.03
N PHE A 247 8.57 12.72 -12.52
CA PHE A 247 7.86 11.47 -12.25
C PHE A 247 8.20 10.88 -10.87
N GLY A 248 7.19 10.91 -9.99
CA GLY A 248 7.19 10.16 -8.74
C GLY A 248 7.27 8.65 -8.96
N ILE A 249 7.63 7.91 -7.91
CA ILE A 249 7.75 6.44 -7.93
C ILE A 249 6.48 5.75 -8.45
N GLY A 250 5.29 6.25 -8.11
CA GLY A 250 4.03 5.71 -8.62
C GLY A 250 3.89 5.79 -10.14
N ALA A 251 4.40 6.85 -10.77
CA ALA A 251 4.41 6.96 -12.23
C ALA A 251 5.38 5.96 -12.85
N GLN A 252 6.58 5.78 -12.28
CA GLN A 252 7.55 4.80 -12.75
C GLN A 252 7.00 3.36 -12.71
N ILE A 253 6.33 2.99 -11.61
CA ILE A 253 5.66 1.69 -11.49
C ILE A 253 4.58 1.54 -12.56
N VAL A 254 3.71 2.54 -12.74
CA VAL A 254 2.67 2.51 -13.79
C VAL A 254 3.28 2.36 -15.18
N GLY A 255 4.36 3.06 -15.50
CA GLY A 255 5.07 2.91 -16.78
C GLY A 255 5.55 1.47 -16.97
N MET A 256 6.14 0.87 -15.94
CA MET A 256 6.61 -0.52 -15.98
C MET A 256 5.47 -1.54 -16.15
N THR A 257 4.29 -1.30 -15.55
CA THR A 257 3.11 -2.16 -15.80
C THR A 257 2.66 -2.13 -17.26
N GLY A 258 2.87 -1.00 -17.96
CA GLY A 258 2.60 -0.87 -19.39
C GLY A 258 3.59 -1.66 -20.24
N LEU A 259 4.87 -1.58 -19.90
CA LEU A 259 5.93 -2.37 -20.55
C LEU A 259 5.74 -3.88 -20.34
N LEU A 260 5.31 -4.30 -19.14
CA LEU A 260 4.92 -5.69 -18.91
C LEU A 260 3.72 -6.09 -19.78
N ALA A 261 2.73 -5.20 -19.97
CA ALA A 261 1.58 -5.48 -20.84
C ALA A 261 2.01 -5.78 -22.27
N ILE A 262 2.91 -4.95 -22.79
CA ILE A 262 3.50 -5.09 -24.12
C ILE A 262 4.25 -6.42 -24.21
N ALA A 263 5.09 -6.71 -23.22
CA ALA A 263 5.85 -7.95 -23.17
C ALA A 263 4.94 -9.19 -23.21
N ILE A 264 3.85 -9.21 -22.43
CA ILE A 264 2.87 -10.30 -22.46
C ILE A 264 2.18 -10.41 -23.81
N ASN A 265 1.70 -9.29 -24.38
CA ASN A 265 1.01 -9.29 -25.66
C ASN A 265 1.88 -9.75 -26.83
N GLU A 266 3.19 -9.49 -26.77
CA GLU A 266 4.13 -9.85 -27.82
C GLU A 266 4.87 -11.18 -27.58
N GLY A 267 4.54 -11.91 -26.50
CA GLY A 267 5.22 -13.17 -26.20
C GLY A 267 6.68 -12.99 -25.78
N ARG A 268 7.03 -11.86 -25.14
CA ARG A 268 8.41 -11.50 -24.74
C ARG A 268 8.59 -11.59 -23.23
N VAL A 269 9.75 -12.06 -22.79
CA VAL A 269 10.19 -11.93 -21.39
C VAL A 269 10.61 -10.48 -21.16
N LEU A 270 9.96 -9.80 -20.22
CA LEU A 270 10.40 -8.49 -19.73
C LEU A 270 11.70 -8.66 -18.95
N VAL A 271 12.70 -7.80 -19.21
CA VAL A 271 13.95 -7.70 -18.44
C VAL A 271 14.16 -6.24 -18.02
N THR A 272 14.24 -5.99 -16.72
CA THR A 272 14.48 -4.64 -16.18
C THR A 272 15.96 -4.38 -15.96
N ASN A 273 16.43 -3.20 -16.38
CA ASN A 273 17.82 -2.78 -16.23
C ASN A 273 17.95 -1.68 -15.16
N TYR A 274 18.22 -0.45 -15.56
CA TYR A 274 18.57 0.62 -14.63
C TYR A 274 17.32 1.20 -13.94
N TYR A 275 17.36 1.24 -12.60
CA TYR A 275 16.38 1.86 -11.73
C TYR A 275 17.04 2.97 -10.91
N ASN A 276 16.86 4.21 -11.35
CA ASN A 276 17.49 5.40 -10.76
C ASN A 276 17.20 5.59 -9.27
N ARG A 277 16.07 5.08 -8.77
CA ARG A 277 15.69 5.19 -7.35
C ARG A 277 16.42 4.22 -6.43
N ALA A 278 17.08 3.19 -6.97
CA ALA A 278 18.01 2.33 -6.24
C ALA A 278 19.47 2.80 -6.32
N ASP A 279 19.74 3.98 -6.89
CA ASP A 279 21.09 4.55 -6.94
C ASP A 279 21.41 5.35 -5.67
N HIS A 280 21.62 4.65 -4.56
CA HIS A 280 21.99 5.23 -3.26
C HIS A 280 22.75 4.23 -2.39
N GLY A 281 23.29 4.69 -1.25
CA GLY A 281 24.21 3.92 -0.39
C GLY A 281 23.62 2.66 0.22
N GLY A 282 22.31 2.66 0.54
CA GLY A 282 21.59 1.47 1.02
C GLY A 282 21.59 0.29 0.04
N CYS A 283 21.52 0.54 -1.27
CA CYS A 283 21.62 -0.51 -2.29
C CYS A 283 23.08 -0.76 -2.69
N LYS A 284 23.55 -2.00 -2.53
CA LYS A 284 24.98 -2.37 -2.65
C LYS A 284 25.23 -3.43 -3.72
N GLY A 285 26.47 -3.50 -4.22
CA GLY A 285 26.90 -4.53 -5.18
C GLY A 285 26.05 -4.53 -6.45
N SER A 286 25.66 -5.73 -6.92
CA SER A 286 24.88 -5.90 -8.15
C SER A 286 23.43 -5.42 -8.06
N SER A 287 22.92 -5.15 -6.84
CA SER A 287 21.55 -4.64 -6.66
C SER A 287 21.48 -3.11 -6.69
N ARG A 288 22.63 -2.42 -6.60
CA ARG A 288 22.69 -0.96 -6.75
C ARG A 288 22.13 -0.55 -8.11
N SER A 289 21.27 0.47 -8.09
CA SER A 289 20.61 0.99 -9.30
C SER A 289 19.76 -0.04 -10.03
N SER A 290 19.29 -1.07 -9.32
CA SER A 290 18.44 -2.13 -9.86
C SER A 290 17.18 -2.30 -9.00
N TRP A 291 16.06 -2.67 -9.64
CA TRP A 291 14.85 -3.08 -8.93
C TRP A 291 15.09 -4.21 -7.92
N SER A 292 16.09 -5.05 -8.22
CA SER A 292 16.57 -6.14 -7.37
C SER A 292 17.10 -5.70 -6.00
N CYS A 293 17.28 -4.40 -5.75
CA CYS A 293 17.51 -3.91 -4.39
C CYS A 293 16.28 -4.11 -3.51
N TYR A 294 15.07 -3.97 -4.06
CA TYR A 294 13.84 -3.92 -3.29
C TYR A 294 12.97 -5.18 -3.41
N PHE A 295 12.88 -5.76 -4.60
CA PHE A 295 12.06 -6.94 -4.87
C PHE A 295 12.81 -7.89 -5.80
N LEU A 296 12.48 -9.18 -5.77
CA LEU A 296 13.07 -10.14 -6.70
C LEU A 296 12.85 -9.69 -8.17
N PRO A 297 13.85 -9.90 -9.06
CA PRO A 297 13.75 -9.51 -10.46
C PRO A 297 12.53 -10.10 -11.17
N GLU A 298 12.07 -9.49 -12.24
CA GLU A 298 10.91 -9.95 -13.03
C GLU A 298 11.08 -11.31 -13.73
N THR A 299 12.30 -11.85 -13.83
CA THR A 299 12.65 -13.11 -14.50
C THR A 299 13.94 -13.70 -13.90
N SER A 300 14.31 -14.92 -14.31
CA SER A 300 15.48 -15.64 -13.83
C SER A 300 16.81 -14.97 -14.23
N ARG A 301 17.88 -15.30 -13.49
CA ARG A 301 19.22 -14.77 -13.75
C ARG A 301 19.72 -15.14 -15.15
N GLU A 302 19.43 -16.35 -15.61
CA GLU A 302 19.82 -16.88 -16.92
C GLU A 302 19.17 -16.06 -18.03
N CYS A 303 17.87 -15.78 -17.91
CA CYS A 303 17.13 -14.98 -18.88
C CYS A 303 17.61 -13.53 -18.92
N ARG A 304 17.91 -12.94 -17.76
CA ARG A 304 18.52 -11.60 -17.69
C ARG A 304 19.86 -11.58 -18.41
N GLN A 305 20.76 -12.51 -18.10
CA GLN A 305 22.08 -12.60 -18.72
C GLN A 305 21.96 -12.74 -20.24
N ARG A 306 21.09 -13.64 -20.71
CA ARG A 306 20.85 -13.83 -22.15
C ARG A 306 20.33 -12.57 -22.83
N ALA A 307 19.41 -11.84 -22.22
CA ALA A 307 18.92 -10.58 -22.77
C ALA A 307 20.02 -9.51 -22.86
N PHE A 308 20.88 -9.41 -21.84
CA PHE A 308 22.03 -8.49 -21.84
C PHE A 308 23.14 -8.88 -22.83
N GLU A 309 23.25 -10.14 -23.20
CA GLU A 309 24.10 -10.57 -24.31
C GLU A 309 23.49 -10.17 -25.65
N LEU A 310 22.21 -10.50 -25.86
CA LEU A 310 21.52 -10.28 -27.13
C LEU A 310 21.35 -8.79 -27.47
N ILE A 311 21.22 -7.92 -26.48
CA ILE A 311 21.10 -6.47 -26.74
C ILE A 311 22.34 -5.87 -27.40
N LYS A 312 23.50 -6.53 -27.30
CA LYS A 312 24.75 -6.13 -27.97
C LYS A 312 24.84 -6.63 -29.41
N SER A 313 23.90 -7.48 -29.86
CA SER A 313 23.90 -8.09 -31.19
C SER A 313 22.96 -7.36 -32.15
N GLU A 314 23.51 -6.74 -33.20
CA GLU A 314 22.71 -6.09 -34.25
C GLU A 314 21.75 -7.07 -34.95
N ASP A 315 22.15 -8.33 -35.11
CA ASP A 315 21.31 -9.36 -35.73
C ASP A 315 20.07 -9.67 -34.87
N ALA A 316 20.22 -9.69 -33.53
CA ALA A 316 19.10 -9.89 -32.62
C ALA A 316 18.08 -8.75 -32.69
N TRP A 317 18.55 -7.51 -32.86
CA TRP A 317 17.70 -6.34 -33.10
C TRP A 317 16.97 -6.44 -34.44
N ARG A 318 17.69 -6.73 -35.53
CA ARG A 318 17.13 -6.84 -36.88
C ARG A 318 16.06 -7.94 -36.97
N LYS A 319 16.26 -9.06 -36.27
CA LYS A 319 15.32 -10.18 -36.19
C LYS A 319 14.18 -9.95 -35.19
N GLY A 320 14.19 -8.83 -34.46
CA GLY A 320 13.18 -8.51 -33.44
C GLY A 320 13.20 -9.45 -32.23
N ILE A 321 14.32 -10.14 -31.98
CA ILE A 321 14.49 -11.03 -30.82
C ILE A 321 14.52 -10.19 -29.55
N VAL A 322 15.18 -9.02 -29.59
CA VAL A 322 15.19 -8.04 -28.50
C VAL A 322 14.47 -6.78 -28.95
N THR A 323 13.65 -6.23 -28.06
CA THR A 323 13.12 -4.87 -28.15
C THR A 323 13.43 -4.09 -26.88
N SER A 324 13.23 -2.78 -26.95
CA SER A 324 13.39 -1.83 -25.87
C SER A 324 12.19 -0.89 -25.79
N LYS A 325 12.12 -0.03 -24.77
CA LYS A 325 10.98 0.90 -24.64
C LYS A 325 10.91 1.89 -25.79
N GLU A 326 12.05 2.21 -26.40
CA GLU A 326 12.21 3.14 -27.50
C GLU A 326 11.51 2.65 -28.79
N ASN A 327 11.24 1.35 -28.88
CA ASN A 327 10.43 0.77 -29.96
C ASN A 327 8.94 1.08 -29.84
N TYR A 328 8.48 1.67 -28.73
CA TYR A 328 7.07 1.89 -28.44
C TYR A 328 6.78 3.37 -28.16
N THR A 329 5.62 3.84 -28.62
CA THR A 329 5.18 5.19 -28.31
C THR A 329 4.81 5.31 -26.83
N SER A 330 5.01 6.51 -26.25
CA SER A 330 4.56 6.83 -24.90
C SER A 330 3.07 6.48 -24.70
N LYS A 331 2.20 6.83 -25.66
CA LYS A 331 0.78 6.47 -25.61
C LYS A 331 0.55 4.96 -25.49
N HIS A 332 1.34 4.14 -26.16
CA HIS A 332 1.22 2.69 -26.10
C HIS A 332 1.65 2.15 -24.73
N ILE A 333 2.75 2.66 -24.16
CA ILE A 333 3.21 2.28 -22.82
C ILE A 333 2.17 2.69 -21.75
N TRP A 334 1.71 3.94 -21.76
CA TRP A 334 0.87 4.47 -20.68
C TRP A 334 -0.62 4.10 -20.82
N ALA A 335 -1.12 3.94 -22.03
CA ALA A 335 -2.55 3.84 -22.32
C ALA A 335 -2.89 2.77 -23.39
N GLY A 336 -1.94 1.91 -23.73
CA GLY A 336 -2.10 0.83 -24.71
C GLY A 336 -3.06 -0.28 -24.25
N PRO A 337 -3.20 -1.32 -25.09
CA PRO A 337 -4.12 -2.42 -24.85
C PRO A 337 -3.68 -3.28 -23.66
N THR A 338 -4.62 -3.51 -22.74
CA THR A 338 -4.50 -4.50 -21.66
C THR A 338 -4.46 -5.91 -22.24
N PRO A 339 -3.62 -6.84 -21.72
CA PRO A 339 -3.55 -8.20 -22.25
C PRO A 339 -4.88 -8.94 -22.18
N ARG A 340 -5.20 -9.64 -23.27
CA ARG A 340 -6.50 -10.32 -23.48
C ARG A 340 -6.45 -11.84 -23.34
N LYS A 341 -5.28 -12.41 -23.02
CA LYS A 341 -5.07 -13.86 -22.83
C LYS A 341 -6.03 -14.46 -21.79
N TRP A 342 -6.50 -13.66 -20.83
CA TRP A 342 -7.43 -14.06 -19.77
C TRP A 342 -8.88 -13.64 -20.03
N GLY A 343 -9.22 -13.23 -21.25
CA GLY A 343 -10.55 -12.72 -21.59
C GLY A 343 -10.77 -11.29 -21.08
N LEU A 344 -11.94 -11.05 -20.47
CA LEU A 344 -12.39 -9.73 -20.01
C LEU A 344 -12.73 -9.74 -18.50
N PRO A 345 -11.80 -10.12 -17.60
CA PRO A 345 -12.08 -10.32 -16.16
C PRO A 345 -12.59 -9.06 -15.46
N TRP A 346 -12.23 -7.88 -15.96
CA TRP A 346 -12.73 -6.60 -15.45
C TRP A 346 -14.24 -6.37 -15.65
N ASN A 347 -14.90 -7.14 -16.51
CA ASN A 347 -16.36 -7.08 -16.66
C ASN A 347 -17.10 -7.66 -15.44
N TYR A 348 -16.41 -8.44 -14.60
CA TYR A 348 -16.96 -9.09 -13.40
C TYR A 348 -16.43 -8.47 -12.10
N LEU A 349 -15.74 -7.33 -12.17
CA LEU A 349 -15.26 -6.65 -10.98
C LEU A 349 -16.44 -6.12 -10.16
N GLN A 350 -16.48 -6.53 -8.89
CA GLN A 350 -17.45 -6.00 -7.94
C GLN A 350 -17.07 -4.56 -7.55
N PRO A 351 -18.04 -3.64 -7.45
CA PRO A 351 -17.76 -2.27 -7.05
C PRO A 351 -17.56 -2.18 -5.55
N THR A 352 -16.33 -1.86 -5.15
CA THR A 352 -15.92 -1.77 -3.73
C THR A 352 -15.37 -0.40 -3.35
N THR A 353 -15.46 0.57 -4.27
CA THR A 353 -14.99 1.94 -4.05
C THR A 353 -16.17 2.85 -3.71
N ASP A 354 -16.10 3.53 -2.57
CA ASP A 354 -17.12 4.48 -2.12
C ASP A 354 -16.62 5.92 -2.25
N LEU A 355 -17.47 6.78 -2.80
CA LEU A 355 -17.30 8.22 -2.78
C LEU A 355 -18.58 8.86 -2.25
N ASN A 356 -18.48 9.61 -1.14
CA ASN A 356 -19.60 10.30 -0.51
C ASN A 356 -20.81 9.39 -0.19
N GLY A 357 -20.58 8.12 0.17
CA GLY A 357 -21.64 7.16 0.49
C GLY A 357 -22.29 6.50 -0.72
N THR A 358 -21.75 6.75 -1.92
CA THR A 358 -22.19 6.10 -3.15
C THR A 358 -21.11 5.15 -3.66
N LEU A 359 -21.50 3.90 -3.92
CA LEU A 359 -20.62 2.93 -4.56
C LEU A 359 -20.39 3.30 -6.03
N LEU A 360 -19.12 3.34 -6.40
CA LEU A 360 -18.68 3.61 -7.75
C LEU A 360 -18.72 2.32 -8.58
N ALA A 361 -19.83 2.12 -9.29
CA ALA A 361 -20.12 0.89 -10.03
C ALA A 361 -19.17 0.58 -11.20
N SER A 362 -18.74 1.59 -11.96
CA SER A 362 -17.93 1.37 -13.17
C SER A 362 -17.18 2.64 -13.61
N HIS A 363 -15.92 2.49 -14.03
CA HIS A 363 -15.12 3.57 -14.65
C HIS A 363 -14.70 3.27 -16.08
N ARG A 364 -14.35 4.31 -16.84
CA ARG A 364 -14.06 4.23 -18.28
C ARG A 364 -12.85 3.37 -18.67
N LYS A 365 -12.14 2.75 -17.73
CA LYS A 365 -10.91 1.95 -17.93
C LYS A 365 -10.74 0.81 -16.91
N MET A 366 -11.82 0.07 -16.61
CA MET A 366 -11.80 -1.09 -15.70
C MET A 366 -10.70 -2.08 -16.07
N ASP A 367 -10.45 -2.27 -17.36
CA ASP A 367 -9.39 -3.12 -17.91
C ASP A 367 -8.01 -2.74 -17.40
N ARG A 368 -7.66 -1.45 -17.45
CA ARG A 368 -6.36 -0.97 -16.96
C ARG A 368 -6.24 -1.06 -15.45
N ARG A 369 -7.34 -0.86 -14.70
CA ARG A 369 -7.32 -1.01 -13.23
C ARG A 369 -7.06 -2.44 -12.83
N TRP A 370 -7.76 -3.37 -13.46
CA TRP A 370 -7.51 -4.78 -13.26
C TRP A 370 -6.06 -5.14 -13.60
N TRP A 371 -5.59 -4.78 -14.80
CA TRP A 371 -4.25 -5.18 -15.26
C TRP A 371 -3.12 -4.56 -14.43
N ARG A 372 -3.19 -3.27 -14.14
CA ARG A 372 -2.14 -2.61 -13.34
C ARG A 372 -2.04 -3.24 -11.96
N ALA A 373 -3.15 -3.63 -11.34
CA ALA A 373 -3.12 -4.37 -10.07
C ALA A 373 -2.37 -5.70 -10.21
N GLN A 374 -2.66 -6.49 -11.26
CA GLN A 374 -1.96 -7.75 -11.52
C GLN A 374 -0.46 -7.54 -11.78
N ALA A 375 -0.10 -6.57 -12.62
CA ALA A 375 1.27 -6.28 -12.97
C ALA A 375 2.11 -5.81 -11.76
N VAL A 376 1.56 -4.92 -10.94
CA VAL A 376 2.25 -4.45 -9.71
C VAL A 376 2.45 -5.61 -8.74
N ARG A 377 1.43 -6.45 -8.55
CA ARG A 377 1.50 -7.63 -7.69
C ARG A 377 2.62 -8.57 -8.11
N TYR A 378 2.78 -8.78 -9.43
CA TYR A 378 3.85 -9.62 -9.96
C TYR A 378 5.24 -9.00 -9.78
N LEU A 379 5.39 -7.71 -10.11
CA LEU A 379 6.66 -6.97 -10.00
C LEU A 379 7.13 -6.82 -8.55
N MET A 380 6.21 -6.87 -7.58
CA MET A 380 6.47 -6.73 -6.14
C MET A 380 6.26 -8.04 -5.36
N ARG A 381 6.29 -9.21 -6.03
CA ARG A 381 5.90 -10.51 -5.44
C ARG A 381 6.68 -10.89 -4.19
N PHE A 382 7.99 -10.67 -4.19
CA PHE A 382 8.87 -11.06 -3.09
C PHE A 382 9.80 -9.90 -2.72
N PRO A 383 9.64 -9.31 -1.53
CA PRO A 383 10.59 -8.34 -0.98
C PRO A 383 11.97 -8.99 -0.76
N THR A 384 13.03 -8.23 -1.00
CA THR A 384 14.40 -8.64 -0.65
C THR A 384 14.67 -8.47 0.85
N GLU A 385 15.82 -8.97 1.28
CA GLU A 385 16.34 -8.74 2.64
C GLU A 385 16.38 -7.23 2.97
N TYR A 386 16.82 -6.40 2.02
CA TYR A 386 16.87 -4.95 2.18
C TYR A 386 15.47 -4.35 2.45
N THR A 387 14.47 -4.68 1.64
CA THR A 387 13.09 -4.20 1.88
C THR A 387 12.51 -4.76 3.18
N CYS A 388 12.81 -6.01 3.52
CA CYS A 388 12.37 -6.60 4.78
C CYS A 388 12.96 -5.84 5.99
N ASN A 389 14.25 -5.48 5.94
CA ASN A 389 14.89 -4.69 6.99
C ASN A 389 14.25 -3.30 7.13
N LEU A 390 13.94 -2.63 6.00
CA LEU A 390 13.20 -1.36 6.03
C LEU A 390 11.82 -1.50 6.71
N MET A 391 11.13 -2.62 6.47
CA MET A 391 9.84 -2.92 7.10
C MET A 391 10.01 -3.21 8.60
N ASN A 392 11.05 -3.94 9.00
CA ASN A 392 11.37 -4.20 10.40
C ASN A 392 11.67 -2.91 11.16
N GLU A 393 12.49 -2.01 10.59
CA GLU A 393 12.77 -0.69 11.18
C GLU A 393 11.48 0.12 11.37
N ALA A 394 10.62 0.16 10.35
CA ALA A 394 9.37 0.89 10.42
C ALA A 394 8.41 0.31 11.47
N ARG A 395 8.22 -1.01 11.49
CA ARG A 395 7.38 -1.70 12.48
C ARG A 395 7.92 -1.53 13.88
N HIS A 396 9.24 -1.64 14.08
CA HIS A 396 9.84 -1.43 15.39
C HIS A 396 9.65 0.00 15.88
N ALA A 397 9.93 0.99 15.02
CA ALA A 397 9.78 2.40 15.36
C ALA A 397 8.33 2.81 15.65
N SER A 398 7.34 2.18 15.00
CA SER A 398 5.92 2.49 15.17
C SER A 398 5.23 1.64 16.23
N PHE A 399 5.52 0.35 16.30
CA PHE A 399 4.78 -0.61 17.11
C PHE A 399 5.61 -1.29 18.18
N GLY A 400 6.94 -1.15 18.18
CA GLY A 400 7.82 -1.92 19.06
C GLY A 400 7.49 -1.77 20.55
N LYS A 401 7.14 -0.57 21.01
CA LYS A 401 6.72 -0.35 22.42
C LYS A 401 5.39 -1.05 22.73
N LEU A 402 4.44 -1.01 21.80
CA LEU A 402 3.16 -1.68 21.96
C LEU A 402 3.31 -3.20 21.92
N ALA A 403 4.16 -3.72 21.01
CA ALA A 403 4.52 -5.12 20.95
C ALA A 403 5.17 -5.59 22.25
N ALA A 404 6.11 -4.80 22.79
CA ALA A 404 6.77 -5.10 24.07
C ALA A 404 5.76 -5.18 25.20
N LYS A 405 4.80 -4.24 25.26
CA LYS A 405 3.72 -4.26 26.25
C LYS A 405 2.88 -5.54 26.17
N VAL A 406 2.41 -5.89 24.96
CA VAL A 406 1.58 -7.10 24.75
C VAL A 406 2.35 -8.39 25.07
N VAL A 407 3.63 -8.46 24.69
CA VAL A 407 4.48 -9.62 25.02
C VAL A 407 4.65 -9.74 26.52
N LEU A 408 4.99 -8.67 27.24
CA LEU A 408 5.15 -8.69 28.69
C LEU A 408 3.85 -9.07 29.43
N GLU A 409 2.69 -8.61 28.95
CA GLU A 409 1.38 -8.99 29.48
C GLU A 409 1.06 -10.48 29.28
N SER A 410 1.67 -11.12 28.27
CA SER A 410 1.47 -12.54 27.97
C SER A 410 2.42 -13.49 28.71
N LEU A 411 3.48 -12.97 29.33
CA LEU A 411 4.43 -13.80 30.06
C LEU A 411 3.84 -14.21 31.42
N ALA A 412 3.98 -15.50 31.75
CA ALA A 412 3.53 -16.04 33.03
C ALA A 412 4.42 -15.61 34.23
N GLY A 413 5.58 -15.01 33.98
CA GLY A 413 6.58 -14.61 34.98
C GLY A 413 7.25 -13.26 34.68
N ASP A 414 8.08 -12.80 35.62
CA ASP A 414 8.76 -11.50 35.54
C ASP A 414 10.06 -11.57 34.71
N TRP A 415 9.98 -11.22 33.42
CA TRP A 415 11.19 -10.90 32.63
C TRP A 415 11.83 -9.58 33.14
N PRO A 416 13.16 -9.53 33.37
CA PRO A 416 14.22 -10.45 32.90
C PRO A 416 14.67 -11.55 33.88
N LYS A 417 13.97 -11.75 35.01
CA LYS A 417 14.44 -12.62 36.11
C LYS A 417 14.23 -14.12 35.89
N GLU A 418 13.61 -14.52 34.77
CA GLU A 418 13.32 -15.92 34.47
C GLU A 418 14.47 -16.57 33.67
N ASN A 419 15.26 -17.41 34.35
CA ASN A 419 16.09 -18.44 33.71
C ASN A 419 15.18 -19.59 33.26
N SER A 420 14.24 -19.33 32.36
CA SER A 420 13.50 -20.42 31.73
C SER A 420 14.46 -21.10 30.75
N ALA A 421 14.85 -22.34 31.07
CA ALA A 421 15.34 -23.26 30.05
C ALA A 421 14.33 -23.20 28.91
N LYS A 422 14.73 -22.69 27.72
CA LYS A 422 13.86 -22.51 26.56
C LYS A 422 12.99 -23.77 26.44
N ALA A 423 11.69 -23.63 26.71
CA ALA A 423 10.76 -24.72 26.45
C ALA A 423 10.97 -25.11 24.99
N ARG A 424 11.19 -26.41 24.74
CA ARG A 424 11.48 -26.91 23.41
C ARG A 424 10.36 -26.45 22.49
N SER A 425 10.72 -25.70 21.44
CA SER A 425 9.77 -25.23 20.43
C SER A 425 9.00 -26.43 19.91
N SER A 426 7.67 -26.34 19.91
CA SER A 426 6.84 -27.43 19.39
C SER A 426 6.90 -27.46 17.86
N ASP A 427 6.58 -28.60 17.24
CA ASP A 427 6.58 -28.70 15.77
C ASP A 427 5.66 -27.66 15.12
N ILE A 428 4.56 -27.28 15.79
CA ILE A 428 3.64 -26.24 15.31
C ILE A 428 4.26 -24.84 15.38
N ASP A 429 5.07 -24.56 16.41
CA ASP A 429 5.83 -23.32 16.53
C ASP A 429 6.84 -23.18 15.38
N GLU A 430 7.61 -24.25 15.14
CA GLU A 430 8.70 -24.26 14.17
C GLU A 430 8.20 -24.23 12.72
N TYR A 431 7.09 -24.91 12.42
CA TYR A 431 6.64 -25.10 11.05
C TYR A 431 5.45 -24.23 10.66
N VAL A 432 4.43 -24.09 11.52
CA VAL A 432 3.20 -23.36 11.18
C VAL A 432 3.31 -21.90 11.59
N TRP A 433 3.68 -21.64 12.84
CA TRP A 433 3.64 -20.29 13.40
C TRP A 433 4.85 -19.44 13.00
N SER A 434 5.99 -20.05 12.68
CA SER A 434 7.13 -19.39 12.04
C SER A 434 6.80 -18.74 10.69
N ASN A 435 5.73 -19.19 10.03
CA ASN A 435 5.25 -18.67 8.76
C ASN A 435 4.20 -17.56 8.90
N GLN A 436 3.84 -17.14 10.12
CA GLN A 436 2.91 -16.04 10.32
C GLN A 436 3.48 -14.70 9.84
N LYS A 437 2.58 -13.80 9.46
CA LYS A 437 2.94 -12.41 9.18
C LYS A 437 3.37 -11.72 10.47
N PRO A 438 4.26 -10.72 10.38
CA PRO A 438 4.64 -9.91 11.53
C PRO A 438 3.44 -9.28 12.19
N TRP A 439 3.49 -9.26 13.51
CA TRP A 439 2.49 -8.62 14.31
C TRP A 439 2.49 -7.10 14.06
N VAL A 440 1.29 -6.56 13.86
CA VAL A 440 0.97 -5.13 13.82
C VAL A 440 -0.32 -4.93 14.61
N PRO A 441 -0.58 -3.75 15.18
CA PRO A 441 -1.84 -3.51 15.88
C PRO A 441 -3.01 -3.60 14.89
N ARG A 442 -3.85 -4.63 15.04
CA ARG A 442 -5.06 -4.83 14.23
C ARG A 442 -6.33 -4.60 15.07
N PRO A 443 -7.42 -4.08 14.46
CA PRO A 443 -7.50 -3.66 13.06
C PRO A 443 -6.75 -2.34 12.81
N LEU A 444 -6.08 -2.25 11.66
CA LEU A 444 -5.30 -1.11 11.20
C LEU A 444 -5.95 -0.46 9.97
N LEU A 445 -6.21 0.84 10.03
CA LEU A 445 -6.63 1.63 8.88
C LEU A 445 -5.40 2.30 8.27
N SER A 446 -5.14 2.08 6.99
CA SER A 446 -4.18 2.93 6.27
C SER A 446 -4.88 4.16 5.70
N MET A 447 -4.26 5.31 5.83
CA MET A 447 -4.73 6.57 5.30
C MET A 447 -3.65 7.25 4.48
N HIS A 448 -3.94 7.55 3.22
CA HIS A 448 -3.02 8.29 2.35
C HIS A 448 -3.58 9.67 2.01
N VAL A 449 -3.01 10.69 2.66
CA VAL A 449 -3.41 12.10 2.51
C VAL A 449 -2.43 12.77 1.56
N ARG A 450 -2.88 13.02 0.32
CA ARG A 450 -2.08 13.64 -0.74
C ARG A 450 -2.52 15.10 -0.95
N MET A 451 -1.60 16.03 -0.70
CA MET A 451 -1.79 17.48 -0.68
C MET A 451 -0.63 18.23 -1.38
N GLY A 452 -0.76 19.52 -1.68
CA GLY A 452 0.30 20.30 -2.33
C GLY A 452 0.16 20.38 -3.86
N ASP A 453 1.25 20.18 -4.61
CA ASP A 453 1.35 20.45 -6.07
C ASP A 453 0.36 19.69 -6.98
N LYS A 454 -0.31 18.66 -6.45
CA LYS A 454 -1.26 17.82 -7.19
C LYS A 454 -2.63 18.44 -7.41
N ALA A 455 -2.84 19.68 -6.95
CA ALA A 455 -4.05 20.46 -7.23
C ALA A 455 -4.33 20.65 -8.72
N CYS A 456 -3.29 20.58 -9.58
CA CYS A 456 -3.45 20.62 -11.03
C CYS A 456 -3.95 19.29 -11.64
N GLU A 457 -3.80 18.16 -10.93
CA GLU A 457 -4.20 16.82 -11.40
C GLU A 457 -5.51 16.34 -10.75
N MET A 458 -5.80 16.75 -9.53
CA MET A 458 -6.99 16.32 -8.79
C MET A 458 -7.46 17.39 -7.78
N LYS A 459 -8.71 17.29 -7.36
CA LYS A 459 -9.20 18.06 -6.21
C LYS A 459 -8.41 17.63 -4.97
N VAL A 460 -7.62 18.55 -4.43
CA VAL A 460 -7.01 18.41 -3.10
C VAL A 460 -8.11 18.62 -2.07
N VAL A 461 -8.11 17.76 -1.07
CA VAL A 461 -9.11 17.74 -0.01
C VAL A 461 -8.37 17.81 1.32
N GLU A 462 -8.94 18.58 2.25
CA GLU A 462 -8.40 18.77 3.59
C GLU A 462 -8.45 17.48 4.43
N PHE A 463 -7.59 17.40 5.44
CA PHE A 463 -7.39 16.18 6.27
C PHE A 463 -8.67 15.73 6.97
N GLU A 464 -9.51 16.68 7.37
CA GLU A 464 -10.77 16.49 8.09
C GLU A 464 -11.75 15.62 7.28
N GLU A 465 -11.76 15.72 5.95
CA GLU A 465 -12.61 14.87 5.11
C GLU A 465 -12.14 13.41 5.09
N TYR A 466 -10.82 13.17 5.18
CA TYR A 466 -10.30 11.81 5.33
C TYR A 466 -10.69 11.23 6.69
N MET A 467 -10.65 12.06 7.74
CA MET A 467 -11.07 11.65 9.09
C MET A 467 -12.57 11.32 9.16
N LYS A 468 -13.45 12.08 8.48
CA LYS A 468 -14.87 11.72 8.35
C LYS A 468 -15.08 10.33 7.75
N LEU A 469 -14.26 9.94 6.76
CA LEU A 469 -14.29 8.61 6.17
C LEU A 469 -13.77 7.55 7.16
N ALA A 470 -12.69 7.84 7.89
CA ALA A 470 -12.18 6.96 8.94
C ALA A 470 -13.22 6.70 10.04
N ASP A 471 -13.88 7.75 10.52
CA ASP A 471 -14.93 7.64 11.54
C ASP A 471 -16.15 6.86 11.02
N ARG A 472 -16.46 6.96 9.72
CA ARG A 472 -17.50 6.12 9.10
C ARG A 472 -17.13 4.64 9.13
N ILE A 473 -15.86 4.30 8.88
CA ILE A 473 -15.38 2.90 9.02
C ILE A 473 -15.49 2.48 10.48
N ARG A 474 -15.00 3.30 11.41
CA ARG A 474 -15.01 2.99 12.85
C ARG A 474 -16.42 2.78 13.41
N ARG A 475 -17.44 3.49 12.90
CA ARG A 475 -18.85 3.24 13.25
C ARG A 475 -19.30 1.81 12.95
N HIS A 476 -18.74 1.17 11.93
CA HIS A 476 -19.01 -0.24 11.58
C HIS A 476 -18.02 -1.20 12.27
N PHE A 477 -16.82 -0.73 12.58
CA PHE A 477 -15.75 -1.51 13.22
C PHE A 477 -15.27 -0.79 14.50
N PRO A 478 -15.99 -0.88 15.63
CA PRO A 478 -15.72 -0.05 16.81
C PRO A 478 -14.34 -0.25 17.45
N HIS A 479 -13.70 -1.39 17.22
CA HIS A 479 -12.34 -1.69 17.69
C HIS A 479 -11.23 -1.05 16.85
N LEU A 480 -11.59 -0.40 15.73
CA LEU A 480 -10.64 0.33 14.89
C LEU A 480 -10.23 1.64 15.55
N ASN A 481 -9.04 1.63 16.14
CA ASN A 481 -8.47 2.77 16.87
C ASN A 481 -7.10 3.18 16.33
N SER A 482 -6.56 2.51 15.32
CA SER A 482 -5.18 2.71 14.84
C SER A 482 -5.16 3.10 13.37
N ILE A 483 -4.39 4.14 13.04
CA ILE A 483 -4.20 4.65 11.68
C ILE A 483 -2.72 4.61 11.30
N TRP A 484 -2.39 3.97 10.18
CA TRP A 484 -1.12 4.17 9.47
C TRP A 484 -1.26 5.30 8.45
N LEU A 485 -0.69 6.47 8.76
CA LEU A 485 -0.81 7.70 8.00
C LEU A 485 0.40 7.92 7.07
N SER A 486 0.12 7.99 5.77
CA SER A 486 1.10 8.40 4.75
C SER A 486 0.75 9.77 4.21
N THR A 487 1.68 10.72 4.35
CA THR A 487 1.55 12.09 3.83
C THR A 487 2.91 12.77 3.72
N GLU A 488 3.05 13.61 2.71
CA GLU A 488 4.17 14.51 2.46
C GLU A 488 4.10 15.81 3.28
N MET A 489 2.94 16.15 3.86
CA MET A 489 2.70 17.45 4.51
C MET A 489 2.86 17.38 6.03
N GLN A 490 3.61 18.34 6.58
CA GLN A 490 3.83 18.44 8.03
C GLN A 490 2.55 18.89 8.76
N GLU A 491 1.75 19.77 8.16
CA GLU A 491 0.47 20.25 8.71
C GLU A 491 -0.48 19.10 9.03
N VAL A 492 -0.54 18.08 8.17
CA VAL A 492 -1.38 16.89 8.39
C VAL A 492 -0.95 16.14 9.64
N ILE A 493 0.36 16.02 9.89
CA ILE A 493 0.89 15.40 11.11
C ILE A 493 0.53 16.21 12.36
N GLU A 494 0.59 17.54 12.28
CA GLU A 494 0.25 18.42 13.41
C GLU A 494 -1.23 18.29 13.79
N LYS A 495 -2.12 18.27 12.77
CA LYS A 495 -3.56 18.09 12.97
C LYS A 495 -3.94 16.74 13.58
N THR A 496 -3.10 15.71 13.48
CA THR A 496 -3.40 14.41 14.14
C THR A 496 -3.61 14.54 15.65
N ARG A 497 -3.00 15.55 16.28
CA ARG A 497 -3.13 15.83 17.72
C ARG A 497 -4.55 16.20 18.14
N GLU A 498 -5.35 16.72 17.21
CA GLU A 498 -6.76 17.08 17.45
C GLU A 498 -7.66 15.84 17.54
N TYR A 499 -7.18 14.67 17.09
CA TYR A 499 -7.91 13.42 17.04
C TYR A 499 -7.40 12.42 18.10
N SER A 500 -7.42 12.82 19.37
CA SER A 500 -6.83 12.07 20.50
C SER A 500 -7.38 10.65 20.73
N HIS A 501 -8.53 10.33 20.16
CA HIS A 501 -9.14 9.00 20.23
C HIS A 501 -8.59 8.00 19.19
N TRP A 502 -7.71 8.47 18.29
CA TRP A 502 -7.01 7.66 17.30
C TRP A 502 -5.52 7.54 17.63
N ASN A 503 -4.96 6.35 17.47
CA ASN A 503 -3.53 6.10 17.53
C ASN A 503 -2.94 6.27 16.12
N PHE A 504 -2.20 7.35 15.88
CA PHE A 504 -1.55 7.60 14.61
C PHE A 504 -0.12 7.05 14.58
N TYR A 505 0.17 6.30 13.53
CA TYR A 505 1.50 5.80 13.20
C TYR A 505 1.90 6.34 11.83
N TYR A 506 3.13 6.80 11.71
CA TYR A 506 3.65 7.33 10.46
C TYR A 506 5.18 7.25 10.46
N THR A 507 5.75 7.21 9.27
CA THR A 507 7.20 7.16 9.10
C THR A 507 7.87 8.47 9.56
N LYS A 508 9.04 8.39 10.20
CA LYS A 508 9.79 9.56 10.70
C LYS A 508 10.65 10.22 9.60
N VAL A 509 10.00 10.95 8.70
CA VAL A 509 10.65 11.68 7.60
C VAL A 509 10.42 13.18 7.73
N ARG A 510 11.37 13.99 7.25
CA ARG A 510 11.16 15.44 7.09
C ARG A 510 10.04 15.67 6.08
N ARG A 511 9.02 16.43 6.45
CA ARG A 511 7.85 16.72 5.59
C ARG A 511 7.87 18.16 5.08
N GLN A 512 7.04 18.43 4.09
CA GLN A 512 6.85 19.76 3.55
C GLN A 512 6.09 20.63 4.56
N VAL A 513 6.65 21.79 4.88
CA VAL A 513 6.02 22.80 5.75
C VAL A 513 5.27 23.86 4.93
N LYS A 514 5.68 24.06 3.66
CA LYS A 514 5.07 25.02 2.73
C LYS A 514 4.43 24.28 1.57
N SER A 515 3.23 24.67 1.18
CA SER A 515 2.46 24.07 0.08
C SER A 515 3.02 24.31 -1.33
N ASN A 516 3.98 25.24 -1.48
CA ASN A 516 4.41 25.74 -2.79
C ASN A 516 5.64 25.01 -3.35
N MET A 517 6.20 24.05 -2.61
CA MET A 517 7.32 23.23 -3.06
C MET A 517 6.79 22.13 -4.00
N SER A 518 7.45 21.92 -5.14
CA SER A 518 7.10 20.78 -6.00
C SER A 518 7.49 19.46 -5.34
N MET A 519 6.79 18.36 -5.64
CA MET A 519 7.18 17.04 -5.13
C MET A 519 8.58 16.63 -5.57
N ALA A 520 9.02 17.04 -6.76
CA ALA A 520 10.37 16.75 -7.24
C ALA A 520 11.45 17.44 -6.40
N GLU A 521 11.23 18.71 -6.03
CA GLU A 521 12.13 19.45 -5.14
C GLU A 521 12.12 18.85 -3.73
N TYR A 522 10.93 18.50 -3.22
CA TYR A 522 10.81 17.84 -1.92
C TYR A 522 11.54 16.50 -1.89
N GLU A 523 11.31 15.61 -2.86
CA GLU A 523 12.02 14.34 -2.98
C GLU A 523 13.53 14.54 -3.12
N GLY A 524 13.96 15.53 -3.91
CA GLY A 524 15.36 15.91 -4.05
C GLY A 524 15.99 16.33 -2.72
N SER A 525 15.26 17.11 -1.93
CA SER A 525 15.71 17.61 -0.63
C SER A 525 15.95 16.51 0.40
N LEU A 526 15.26 15.37 0.29
CA LEU A 526 15.39 14.21 1.19
C LEU A 526 16.58 13.31 0.84
N GLY A 527 17.11 13.43 -0.38
CA GLY A 527 18.03 12.45 -0.94
C GLY A 527 17.33 11.22 -1.51
N ARG A 528 18.03 10.50 -2.40
CA ARG A 528 17.46 9.40 -3.19
C ARG A 528 16.97 8.22 -2.35
N GLU A 529 17.76 7.87 -1.33
CA GLU A 529 17.47 6.77 -0.40
C GLU A 529 16.16 7.01 0.36
N THR A 530 16.09 8.11 1.11
CA THR A 530 14.91 8.48 1.91
C THR A 530 13.68 8.67 1.03
N SER A 531 13.81 9.33 -0.13
CA SER A 531 12.70 9.54 -1.08
C SER A 531 12.23 8.28 -1.80
N THR A 532 12.88 7.13 -1.58
CA THR A 532 12.49 5.83 -2.17
C THR A 532 12.06 4.83 -1.09
N ASN A 533 12.89 4.63 -0.06
CA ASN A 533 12.63 3.70 1.04
C ASN A 533 11.29 4.01 1.73
N TYR A 534 11.06 5.27 2.09
CA TYR A 534 9.89 5.68 2.88
C TYR A 534 8.57 5.50 2.12
N PRO A 535 8.44 5.93 0.86
CA PRO A 535 7.28 5.59 0.06
C PRO A 535 7.05 4.07 -0.04
N LEU A 536 8.08 3.26 -0.30
CA LEU A 536 7.91 1.80 -0.40
C LEU A 536 7.44 1.17 0.92
N VAL A 537 7.98 1.61 2.07
CA VAL A 537 7.48 1.20 3.39
C VAL A 537 6.00 1.58 3.56
N ASN A 538 5.65 2.84 3.28
CA ASN A 538 4.27 3.31 3.37
C ASN A 538 3.33 2.53 2.44
N PHE A 539 3.81 2.17 1.24
CA PHE A 539 3.07 1.35 0.29
C PHE A 539 2.79 -0.04 0.86
N LEU A 540 3.82 -0.75 1.30
CA LEU A 540 3.68 -2.12 1.81
C LEU A 540 2.83 -2.15 3.09
N MET A 541 3.04 -1.21 4.02
CA MET A 541 2.21 -1.05 5.22
C MET A 541 0.74 -0.80 4.87
N ALA A 542 0.46 0.06 3.88
CA ALA A 542 -0.89 0.32 3.42
C ALA A 542 -1.54 -0.93 2.79
N THR A 543 -0.77 -1.70 2.02
CA THR A 543 -1.27 -2.95 1.43
C THR A 543 -1.56 -4.04 2.47
N ASP A 544 -0.86 -4.03 3.60
CA ASP A 544 -1.05 -5.01 4.68
C ASP A 544 -2.07 -4.57 5.76
N SER A 545 -2.51 -3.31 5.74
CA SER A 545 -3.58 -2.76 6.59
C SER A 545 -4.96 -3.31 6.25
N ASP A 546 -5.84 -3.43 7.25
CA ASP A 546 -7.17 -4.01 7.12
C ASP A 546 -8.08 -3.11 6.28
N PHE A 547 -8.10 -1.81 6.57
CA PHE A 547 -8.91 -0.81 5.86
C PHE A 547 -8.04 0.22 5.12
N TYR A 548 -8.64 0.94 4.16
CA TYR A 548 -7.94 2.00 3.43
C TYR A 548 -8.82 3.19 3.10
N VAL A 549 -8.29 4.39 3.36
CA VAL A 549 -8.84 5.69 2.96
C VAL A 549 -7.78 6.45 2.17
N GLY A 550 -8.17 7.13 1.10
CA GLY A 550 -7.23 7.82 0.22
C GLY A 550 -7.88 8.70 -0.83
N ALA A 551 -7.06 9.27 -1.72
CA ALA A 551 -7.52 10.01 -2.89
C ALA A 551 -7.41 9.17 -4.16
N LEU A 552 -8.53 8.78 -4.79
CA LEU A 552 -8.56 7.96 -6.00
C LEU A 552 -7.82 8.64 -7.17
N GLY A 553 -7.83 9.97 -7.26
CA GLY A 553 -7.06 10.72 -8.25
C GLY A 553 -5.54 10.62 -8.10
N SER A 554 -5.03 10.05 -7.00
CA SER A 554 -3.61 9.78 -6.86
C SER A 554 -3.26 8.41 -7.41
N SER A 555 -2.37 8.37 -8.42
CA SER A 555 -1.75 7.12 -8.91
C SER A 555 -1.22 6.24 -7.78
N TRP A 556 -0.72 6.84 -6.69
CA TRP A 556 -0.23 6.09 -5.54
C TRP A 556 -1.35 5.34 -4.81
N SER A 557 -2.46 6.02 -4.52
CA SER A 557 -3.63 5.38 -3.90
C SER A 557 -4.23 4.28 -4.77
N PHE A 558 -4.24 4.51 -6.08
CA PHE A 558 -4.71 3.53 -7.06
C PHE A 558 -3.87 2.26 -7.05
N LEU A 559 -2.54 2.40 -6.95
CA LEU A 559 -1.63 1.26 -6.86
C LEU A 559 -1.79 0.51 -5.52
N ILE A 560 -1.96 1.22 -4.40
CA ILE A 560 -2.22 0.63 -3.08
C ILE A 560 -3.52 -0.17 -3.11
N ASP A 561 -4.61 0.42 -3.60
CA ASP A 561 -5.91 -0.24 -3.71
C ASP A 561 -5.82 -1.48 -4.61
N GLY A 562 -5.19 -1.38 -5.78
CA GLY A 562 -4.96 -2.53 -6.67
C GLY A 562 -4.17 -3.66 -5.99
N MET A 563 -3.15 -3.32 -5.21
CA MET A 563 -2.41 -4.32 -4.43
C MET A 563 -3.28 -4.93 -3.34
N ARG A 564 -4.03 -4.15 -2.56
CA ARG A 564 -4.98 -4.70 -1.57
C ARG A 564 -5.97 -5.67 -2.20
N ASN A 565 -6.53 -5.30 -3.36
CA ASN A 565 -7.50 -6.12 -4.09
C ASN A 565 -6.91 -7.37 -4.76
N THR A 566 -5.58 -7.48 -4.88
CA THR A 566 -4.87 -8.70 -5.32
C THR A 566 -4.16 -9.40 -4.16
N GLY A 567 -4.47 -9.01 -2.92
CA GLY A 567 -3.95 -9.58 -1.68
C GLY A 567 -5.04 -9.94 -0.67
N GLY A 568 -6.23 -10.30 -1.15
CA GLY A 568 -7.32 -10.83 -0.33
C GLY A 568 -8.19 -9.77 0.36
N LYS A 569 -8.20 -8.52 -0.13
CA LYS A 569 -8.88 -7.40 0.55
C LYS A 569 -9.94 -6.69 -0.28
N VAL A 570 -10.47 -7.33 -1.32
CA VAL A 570 -11.56 -6.76 -2.12
C VAL A 570 -12.73 -6.33 -1.24
N MET A 571 -13.12 -7.18 -0.29
CA MET A 571 -14.27 -6.95 0.60
C MET A 571 -14.02 -5.89 1.67
N ALA A 572 -12.77 -5.48 1.91
CA ALA A 572 -12.47 -4.40 2.84
C ALA A 572 -12.80 -3.00 2.28
N GLY A 573 -13.03 -2.91 0.97
CA GLY A 573 -13.40 -1.69 0.28
C GLY A 573 -12.32 -0.61 0.23
N TYR A 574 -12.64 0.45 -0.50
CA TYR A 574 -11.83 1.67 -0.60
C TYR A 574 -12.72 2.90 -0.48
N LEU A 575 -12.50 3.69 0.57
CA LEU A 575 -13.19 4.96 0.77
C LEU A 575 -12.33 6.08 0.22
N THR A 576 -12.87 6.84 -0.73
CA THR A 576 -12.14 7.93 -1.38
C THR A 576 -12.76 9.31 -1.15
N VAL A 577 -11.91 10.32 -1.01
CA VAL A 577 -12.31 11.73 -0.90
C VAL A 577 -12.55 12.40 -2.26
N ASN A 578 -12.09 11.80 -3.36
CA ASN A 578 -12.24 12.35 -4.70
C ASN A 578 -12.43 11.28 -5.79
N LYS A 579 -12.80 11.73 -7.00
CA LYS A 579 -12.80 10.90 -8.21
C LYS A 579 -11.43 10.94 -8.87
N ASP A 580 -11.11 9.88 -9.60
CA ASP A 580 -9.94 9.85 -10.50
C ASP A 580 -10.24 10.54 -11.83
N ARG A 581 -9.18 10.96 -12.55
CA ARG A 581 -9.25 11.65 -13.84
C ARG A 581 -9.92 10.84 -14.96
N PHE A 582 -10.08 9.52 -14.76
CA PHE A 582 -10.73 8.62 -15.72
C PHE A 582 -12.23 8.40 -15.44
N TRP A 583 -12.82 9.21 -14.53
CA TRP A 583 -14.26 9.22 -14.21
C TRP A 583 -15.03 10.31 -14.95
#